data_AF-A0A953U7Y4-F1
#
_entry.id   AF-A0A953U7Y4-F1
#
_cell.length_a   1.000
_cell.length_b   1.000
_cell.length_c   1.000
_cell.angle_alpha   90.00
_cell.angle_beta   90.00
_cell.angle_gamma   90.00
#
_symmetry.space_group_name_H-M   'P 1'
#
loop_
_entity.id
_entity.type
_entity.pdbx_description
1 polymer ?
#
loop_
_entity_poly.entity_id
_entity_poly.type
_entity_poly.pdbx_seq_one_letter_code
_entity_poly.pdbx_strand_id
1 'polypeptide(L)'
;MRNWSIPAGRLFGVELRIHLTFFFLLVFVWLTESASRGPASAGRGLALVGIIFGCVVLHELGHALVGMQAGVPAKAIILLPIGGVTVFDESQQPLEPGV
;
A
#
# COMPACT_ATOMS: atom_id res chain seq x y z
N MET A 1 -3.72 -11.64 12.36
CA MET A 1 -2.78 -10.84 11.54
C MET A 1 -2.10 -9.83 12.47
N ARG A 2 -0.77 -9.85 12.54
CA ARG A 2 0.04 -9.22 13.62
C ARG A 2 -0.12 -7.68 13.60
N ASN A 3 -0.21 -7.09 14.80
CA ASN A 3 -0.60 -5.71 15.16
C ASN A 3 0.29 -4.56 14.62
N TRP A 4 0.95 -4.71 13.48
CA TRP A 4 1.97 -3.76 12.96
C TRP A 4 1.48 -2.95 11.76
N SER A 5 0.18 -3.00 11.47
CA SER A 5 -0.45 -2.28 10.37
C SER A 5 -1.45 -1.26 10.89
N ILE A 6 -1.26 0.01 10.54
CA ILE A 6 -2.11 1.13 10.97
C ILE A 6 -3.11 1.44 9.84
N PRO A 7 -4.42 1.60 10.13
CA PRO A 7 -5.38 2.01 9.11
C PRO A 7 -5.09 3.45 8.66
N ALA A 8 -4.94 3.64 7.35
CA ALA A 8 -4.70 4.95 6.75
C ALA A 8 -5.97 5.57 6.17
N GLY A 9 -6.96 4.76 5.81
CA GLY A 9 -8.24 5.22 5.29
C GLY A 9 -9.00 4.12 4.56
N ARG A 10 -10.08 4.51 3.87
CA ARG A 10 -10.87 3.62 3.01
C ARG A 10 -11.10 4.29 1.66
N LEU A 11 -10.79 3.59 0.58
CA LEU A 11 -10.92 4.07 -0.80
C LEU A 11 -11.77 3.07 -1.58
N PHE A 12 -12.86 3.53 -2.21
CA PHE A 12 -13.76 2.67 -3.01
C PHE A 12 -14.27 1.40 -2.27
N GLY A 13 -14.42 1.49 -0.94
CA GLY A 13 -14.81 0.35 -0.10
C GLY A 13 -13.65 -0.53 0.39
N VAL A 14 -12.44 -0.34 -0.15
CA VAL A 14 -11.23 -1.08 0.20
C VAL A 14 -10.51 -0.40 1.36
N GLU A 15 -10.20 -1.14 2.43
CA GLU A 15 -9.47 -0.61 3.58
C GLU A 15 -7.97 -0.50 3.29
N LEU A 16 -7.41 0.72 3.34
CA LEU A 16 -5.97 0.94 3.18
C LEU A 16 -5.29 0.87 4.54
N ARG A 17 -4.30 -0.01 4.66
CA ARG A 17 -3.48 -0.18 5.87
C ARG A 17 -2.01 -0.01 5.52
N ILE A 18 -1.28 0.68 6.37
CA ILE A 18 0.16 0.90 6.22
C ILE A 18 0.89 0.05 7.25
N HIS A 19 1.76 -0.84 6.81
CA HIS A 19 2.66 -1.54 7.71
C HIS A 19 3.73 -0.60 8.22
N LEU A 20 4.07 -0.71 9.51
CA LEU A 20 5.05 0.17 10.15
C LEU A 20 6.40 0.19 9.42
N THR A 21 6.81 -0.95 8.84
CA THR A 21 8.05 -1.05 8.06
C THR A 21 8.02 -0.24 6.76
N PHE A 22 6.85 -0.11 6.11
CA PHE A 22 6.72 0.76 4.94
C PHE A 22 6.85 2.23 5.34
N PHE A 23 6.22 2.62 6.45
CA PHE A 23 6.39 3.95 7.02
C PHE A 23 7.86 4.26 7.36
N PHE A 24 8.56 3.32 8.01
CA PHE A 24 10.00 3.47 8.27
C PHE A 24 10.83 3.62 7.00
N LEU A 25 10.51 2.89 5.93
CA LEU A 25 11.18 3.03 4.64
C LEU A 25 11.01 4.45 4.07
N LEU A 26 9.81 5.01 4.13
CA LEU A 26 9.56 6.38 3.67
C LEU A 26 10.33 7.42 4.50
N VAL A 27 10.34 7.28 5.83
CA VAL A 27 11.13 8.14 6.72
C VAL A 27 12.63 7.99 6.43
N PHE A 28 13.13 6.77 6.21
CA PHE A 28 14.52 6.51 5.87
C PHE A 28 14.92 7.18 4.54
N VAL A 29 14.08 7.08 3.51
CA VAL A 29 14.31 7.76 2.22
C VAL A 29 14.33 9.28 2.40
N TRP A 30 13.40 9.84 3.19
CA TRP A 30 13.38 11.27 3.45
C TRP A 30 14.62 11.77 4.18
N LEU A 31 15.07 11.04 5.22
CA LEU A 31 16.25 11.40 6.00
C LEU A 31 17.54 11.31 5.17
N THR A 32 17.68 10.27 4.34
CA THR A 32 18.88 10.08 3.50
C THR A 32 18.98 11.12 2.38
N GLU A 33 17.86 11.47 1.74
CA GLU A 33 17.82 12.59 0.78
C GLU A 33 18.12 13.94 1.44
N SER A 34 17.61 14.17 2.66
CA SER A 34 17.85 15.43 3.39
C SER A 34 19.30 15.54 3.88
N ALA A 35 19.89 14.43 4.33
CA ALA A 35 21.28 14.39 4.78
C ALA A 35 22.29 14.60 3.65
N SER A 36 21.98 14.11 2.44
CA SER A 36 22.89 14.20 1.29
C SER A 36 22.88 15.56 0.58
N ARG A 37 21.76 16.31 0.67
CA ARG A 37 21.54 17.56 -0.09
C ARG A 37 21.33 18.80 0.80
N GLY A 38 21.25 18.63 2.12
CA GLY A 38 21.11 19.70 3.11
C GLY A 38 19.66 20.09 3.43
N PRO A 39 19.41 20.90 4.48
CA PRO A 39 18.06 21.18 4.99
C PRO A 39 17.12 21.84 3.97
N ALA A 40 17.67 22.58 3.01
CA ALA A 40 16.92 23.22 1.93
C ALA A 40 16.25 22.22 0.97
N SER A 41 16.65 20.94 0.97
CA SER A 41 16.05 19.90 0.14
C SER A 41 14.96 19.09 0.84
N ALA A 42 14.59 19.42 2.09
CA ALA A 42 13.57 18.68 2.85
C ALA A 42 12.23 18.60 2.10
N GLY A 43 11.83 19.68 1.42
CA GLY A 43 10.62 19.71 0.60
C GLY A 43 10.69 18.77 -0.63
N ARG A 44 11.87 18.64 -1.24
CA ARG A 44 12.09 17.70 -2.36
C ARG A 44 12.05 16.25 -1.88
N GLY A 45 12.65 15.95 -0.72
CA GLY A 45 12.56 14.62 -0.12
C GLY A 45 11.12 14.25 0.22
N LEU A 46 10.34 15.19 0.75
CA LEU A 46 8.92 14.98 1.05
C LEU A 46 8.11 14.74 -0.23
N ALA A 47 8.39 15.50 -1.29
CA ALA A 47 7.77 15.28 -2.60
C ALA A 47 8.10 13.89 -3.16
N LEU A 48 9.35 13.45 -3.07
CA LEU A 48 9.76 12.11 -3.50
C LEU A 48 9.01 11.02 -2.73
N VAL A 49 8.95 11.12 -1.40
CA VAL A 49 8.19 10.19 -0.56
C VAL A 49 6.71 10.17 -0.93
N GLY A 50 6.10 11.33 -1.15
CA GLY A 50 4.72 11.43 -1.59
C GLY A 50 4.46 10.78 -2.94
N ILE A 51 5.37 10.96 -3.91
CA ILE A 51 5.29 10.33 -5.23
C ILE A 51 5.41 8.81 -5.12
N ILE A 52 6.38 8.30 -4.34
CA ILE A 52 6.55 6.85 -4.13
C ILE A 52 5.29 6.26 -3.47
N PHE A 53 4.82 6.87 -2.39
CA PHE A 53 3.61 6.44 -1.69
C PHE A 53 2.41 6.43 -2.63
N GLY A 54 2.19 7.53 -3.36
CA GLY A 54 1.10 7.66 -4.32
C GLY A 54 1.17 6.61 -5.44
N CYS A 55 2.35 6.37 -6.00
CA CYS A 55 2.56 5.38 -7.05
C CYS A 55 2.20 3.96 -6.57
N VAL A 56 2.68 3.56 -5.38
CA VAL A 56 2.35 2.26 -4.80
C VAL A 56 0.85 2.15 -4.54
N VAL A 57 0.23 3.16 -3.92
CA VAL A 57 -1.22 3.14 -3.66
C VAL A 57 -2.02 3.03 -4.96
N LEU A 58 -1.67 3.79 -5.99
CA LEU A 58 -2.35 3.75 -7.28
C LEU A 58 -2.15 2.41 -8.01
N HIS A 59 -0.96 1.82 -7.93
CA HIS A 59 -0.66 0.51 -8.50
C HIS A 59 -1.56 -0.58 -7.90
N GLU A 60 -1.62 -0.62 -6.56
CA GLU A 60 -2.43 -1.61 -5.83
C GLU A 60 -3.93 -1.36 -5.98
N LEU A 61 -4.34 -0.11 -6.07
CA LEU A 61 -5.72 0.24 -6.36
C LEU A 61 -6.12 -0.23 -7.76
N GLY A 62 -5.21 -0.17 -8.74
CA GLY A 62 -5.41 -0.76 -10.06
C GLY A 62 -5.74 -2.25 -9.99
N HIS A 63 -4.99 -3.02 -9.20
CA HIS A 63 -5.27 -4.44 -8.95
C HIS A 63 -6.64 -4.65 -8.30
N ALA A 64 -6.97 -3.85 -7.28
CA ALA A 64 -8.27 -3.93 -6.62
C ALA A 64 -9.43 -3.60 -7.57
N LEU A 65 -9.28 -2.61 -8.43
CA LEU A 65 -10.30 -2.23 -9.43
C LEU A 65 -10.52 -3.33 -10.46
N VAL A 66 -9.44 -3.97 -10.94
CA VAL A 66 -9.55 -5.13 -11.84
C VAL A 66 -10.28 -6.28 -11.16
N GLY A 67 -9.97 -6.57 -9.89
CA GLY A 67 -10.69 -7.57 -9.09
C GLY A 67 -12.17 -7.25 -8.95
N MET A 68 -12.51 -5.99 -8.66
CA MET A 68 -13.91 -5.54 -8.57
C MET A 68 -14.67 -5.75 -9.89
N GLN A 69 -14.06 -5.46 -11.03
CA GLN A 69 -14.68 -5.71 -12.34
C GLN A 69 -14.84 -7.22 -12.62
N ALA A 70 -13.93 -8.05 -12.13
CA ALA A 70 -14.00 -9.51 -12.22
C ALA A 70 -14.95 -10.16 -11.18
N GLY A 71 -15.64 -9.39 -10.36
CA GLY A 71 -16.56 -9.89 -9.34
C GLY A 71 -15.88 -10.39 -8.05
N VAL A 72 -14.58 -10.14 -7.89
CA VAL A 72 -13.78 -10.50 -6.72
C VAL A 72 -13.33 -9.22 -5.99
N PRO A 73 -14.20 -8.59 -5.19
CA PRO A 73 -13.88 -7.32 -4.54
C PRO A 73 -12.76 -7.47 -3.51
N ALA A 74 -11.79 -6.55 -3.55
CA ALA A 74 -10.76 -6.46 -2.53
C ALA A 74 -11.34 -5.91 -1.21
N LYS A 75 -10.98 -6.52 -0.09
CA LYS A 75 -11.41 -6.11 1.25
C LYS A 75 -10.43 -5.10 1.88
N ALA A 76 -9.14 -5.33 1.70
CA ALA A 76 -8.09 -4.48 2.24
C ALA A 76 -6.85 -4.46 1.34
N ILE A 77 -6.10 -3.36 1.38
CA ILE A 77 -4.76 -3.23 0.79
C ILE A 77 -3.79 -2.95 1.93
N ILE A 78 -2.76 -3.77 2.08
CA ILE A 78 -1.73 -3.60 3.09
C ILE A 78 -0.44 -3.19 2.40
N LEU A 79 0.06 -1.98 2.68
CA LEU A 79 1.33 -1.48 2.15
C LEU A 79 2.49 -2.02 2.98
N LEU A 80 3.37 -2.76 2.33
CA LEU A 80 4.61 -3.35 2.84
C LEU A 80 5.83 -2.65 2.21
N PRO A 81 7.04 -2.84 2.76
CA PRO A 81 8.27 -2.27 2.19
C PRO A 81 8.53 -2.67 0.73
N ILE A 82 8.00 -3.82 0.34
CA ILE A 82 8.23 -4.46 -0.96
C ILE A 82 7.16 -4.11 -2.00
N GLY A 83 6.07 -3.44 -1.60
CA GLY A 83 4.88 -3.20 -2.42
C GLY A 83 3.60 -3.25 -1.59
N GLY A 84 2.44 -3.47 -2.20
CA GLY A 84 1.21 -3.77 -1.47
C GLY A 84 0.81 -5.23 -1.57
N VAL A 85 -0.08 -5.63 -0.67
CA VAL A 85 -0.83 -6.89 -0.76
C VAL A 85 -2.30 -6.57 -0.72
N THR A 86 -3.02 -6.91 -1.79
CA THR A 86 -4.48 -6.89 -1.86
C THR A 86 -5.04 -8.16 -1.21
N VAL A 87 -5.85 -7.98 -0.17
CA VAL A 87 -6.59 -9.05 0.50
C VAL A 87 -7.98 -9.13 -0.12
N PHE A 88 -8.27 -10.24 -0.78
CA PHE A 88 -9.59 -10.54 -1.33
C PHE A 88 -10.45 -11.30 -0.31
N ASP A 89 -11.77 -11.30 -0.53
CA ASP A 89 -12.68 -12.09 0.30
C ASP A 89 -12.52 -13.59 0.00
N GLU A 90 -12.25 -14.39 1.03
CA GLU A 90 -11.95 -15.83 0.93
C GLU A 90 -13.18 -16.66 0.52
N SER A 91 -14.39 -16.09 0.63
CA SER A 91 -15.63 -16.69 0.13
C SER A 91 -15.71 -16.83 -1.40
N GLN A 92 -14.70 -16.32 -2.13
CA GLN A 92 -14.58 -16.41 -3.59
C GLN A 92 -13.53 -17.44 -4.05
N GLN A 93 -13.01 -18.30 -3.17
CA GLN A 93 -12.29 -19.49 -3.62
C GLN A 93 -13.20 -20.33 -4.53
N PRO A 94 -12.78 -20.68 -5.76
CA PRO A 94 -13.47 -21.74 -6.50
C PRO A 94 -13.49 -22.95 -5.59
N LEU A 95 -14.69 -23.49 -5.35
CA LEU A 95 -14.82 -24.83 -4.79
C LEU A 95 -13.91 -25.72 -5.62
N GLU A 96 -12.97 -26.41 -4.97
CA GLU A 96 -12.26 -27.53 -5.61
C GLU A 96 -13.35 -28.35 -6.32
N PRO A 97 -13.28 -28.55 -7.66
CA PRO A 97 -14.23 -29.43 -8.30
C PRO A 97 -13.99 -30.80 -7.67
N GLY A 98 -14.92 -31.20 -6.80
CA GLY A 98 -14.88 -32.51 -6.18
C GLY A 98 -14.86 -33.56 -7.27
N VAL A 99 -13.69 -34.18 -7.45
CA VAL A 99 -13.49 -35.46 -8.14
C VAL A 99 -12.30 -36.17 -7.52
#